data_AF-A0A0K6S6T7-F1
#
_entry.id   AF-A0A0K6S6T7-F1
#
_cell.length_a   1.000
_cell.length_b   1.000
_cell.length_c   1.000
_cell.angle_alpha   90.00
_cell.angle_beta   90.00
_cell.angle_gamma   90.00
#
_symmetry.space_group_name_H-M   'P 1'
#
loop_
_entity.id
_entity.type
_entity.pdbx_description
1 polymer ?
#
loop_
_entity_poly.entity_id
_entity_poly.type
_entity_poly.pdbx_seq_one_letter_code
_entity_poly.pdbx_strand_id
1 'polypeptide(L)'
;MQFFEAASGGKGALTEAAVFGLADHENKGDAAINYGQAAILRSHDLKVSTFCASTPKFPCDFNEAERKIRETETNGGRVIVVATGGGNFGDLWGRYAEEREELIRRFPDFPILFFPQTVHFSNETNANRHLTMLASHPRLTVLARDVQSLEFLSASPLSETQGGNATLGLVPDSAEALHPKVSADFRGE
;
A
#
# COMPACT_ATOMS: atom_id res chain seq x y z
N MET A 1 3.83 12.50 4.86
CA MET A 1 4.73 12.85 5.97
C MET A 1 4.60 11.90 7.16
N GLN A 2 3.52 11.90 7.96
CA GLN A 2 3.45 11.10 9.21
C GLN A 2 3.40 9.57 9.03
N PHE A 3 2.86 9.05 7.91
CA PHE A 3 2.65 7.61 7.76
C PHE A 3 3.94 6.78 7.59
N PHE A 4 4.95 7.31 6.89
CA PHE A 4 6.24 6.61 6.75
C PHE A 4 7.03 6.61 8.07
N GLU A 5 6.98 7.72 8.81
CA GLU A 5 7.57 7.80 10.14
C GLU A 5 6.87 6.85 11.13
N ALA A 6 5.53 6.82 11.13
CA ALA A 6 4.76 5.88 11.94
C ALA A 6 5.07 4.42 11.57
N ALA A 7 5.14 4.11 10.27
CA ALA A 7 5.48 2.79 9.77
C ALA A 7 6.88 2.30 10.21
N SER A 8 7.84 3.21 10.38
CA SER A 8 9.18 2.88 10.87
C SER A 8 9.19 2.26 12.28
N GLY A 9 8.16 2.52 13.08
CA GLY A 9 8.00 1.97 14.43
C GLY A 9 9.20 2.23 15.35
N GLY A 10 9.95 3.31 15.12
CA GLY A 10 11.15 3.67 15.88
C GLY A 10 12.38 2.81 15.59
N LYS A 11 12.35 1.91 14.61
CA LYS A 11 13.48 1.03 14.25
C LYS A 11 14.46 1.65 13.23
N GLY A 12 14.60 2.98 13.25
CA GLY A 12 15.38 3.75 12.27
C GLY A 12 14.58 4.12 11.02
N ALA A 13 15.08 5.10 10.26
CA ALA A 13 14.41 5.58 9.06
C ALA A 13 14.28 4.48 8.00
N LEU A 14 13.12 4.42 7.34
CA LEU A 14 12.92 3.59 6.16
C LEU A 14 13.81 4.11 5.03
N THR A 15 14.36 3.20 4.21
CA THR A 15 15.28 3.55 3.12
C THR A 15 14.86 2.93 1.79
N GLU A 16 14.07 1.85 1.84
CA GLU A 16 13.74 1.03 0.68
C GLU A 16 12.24 0.71 0.68
N ALA A 17 11.64 0.63 -0.51
CA ALA A 17 10.24 0.30 -0.73
C ALA A 17 10.11 -0.90 -1.67
N ALA A 18 9.27 -1.85 -1.27
CA ALA A 18 8.86 -2.98 -2.10
C ALA A 18 7.41 -2.78 -2.57
N VAL A 19 7.20 -2.51 -3.86
CA VAL A 19 5.90 -2.05 -4.39
C VAL A 19 5.18 -3.17 -5.16
N PHE A 20 3.98 -3.53 -4.73
CA PHE A 20 3.18 -4.60 -5.33
C PHE A 20 1.89 -4.07 -5.95
N GLY A 21 1.38 -4.80 -6.93
CA GLY A 21 0.13 -4.48 -7.62
C GLY A 21 0.25 -3.28 -8.58
N LEU A 22 1.45 -2.97 -9.08
CA LEU A 22 1.62 -1.91 -10.08
C LEU A 22 0.72 -2.20 -11.28
N ALA A 23 -0.02 -1.19 -11.72
CA ALA A 23 -0.90 -1.33 -12.87
C ALA A 23 -0.08 -1.43 -14.17
N ASP A 24 -0.04 -2.61 -14.77
CA ASP A 24 0.49 -2.86 -16.12
C ASP A 24 -0.65 -3.19 -17.09
N HIS A 25 -1.46 -2.18 -17.38
CA HIS A 25 -2.55 -2.25 -18.35
C HIS A 25 -2.81 -0.86 -18.94
N GLU A 26 -3.69 -0.77 -19.92
CA GLU A 26 -3.83 0.44 -20.74
C GLU A 26 -4.42 1.68 -20.04
N ASN A 27 -4.91 1.53 -18.79
CA ASN A 27 -5.55 2.61 -18.06
C ASN A 27 -4.54 3.73 -17.74
N LYS A 28 -4.78 4.91 -18.32
CA LYS A 28 -3.90 6.07 -18.14
C LYS A 28 -3.99 6.69 -16.75
N GLY A 29 -5.13 6.55 -16.08
CA GLY A 29 -5.30 6.97 -14.69
C GLY A 29 -4.40 6.15 -13.76
N ASP A 30 -4.41 4.82 -13.89
CA ASP A 30 -3.57 3.96 -13.06
C ASP A 30 -2.08 4.12 -13.38
N ALA A 31 -1.74 4.42 -14.65
CA ALA A 31 -0.38 4.82 -15.00
C ALA A 31 0.04 6.11 -14.27
N ALA A 32 -0.82 7.14 -14.23
CA ALA A 32 -0.55 8.38 -13.49
C ALA A 32 -0.40 8.11 -11.98
N ILE A 33 -1.20 7.21 -11.41
CA ILE A 33 -1.06 6.75 -10.02
C ILE A 33 0.30 6.09 -9.80
N ASN A 34 0.76 5.19 -10.68
CA ASN A 34 2.10 4.59 -10.61
C ASN A 34 3.20 5.66 -10.54
N TYR A 35 3.15 6.66 -11.41
CA TYR A 35 4.13 7.75 -11.41
C TYR A 35 4.04 8.64 -10.16
N GLY A 36 2.82 8.97 -9.72
CA GLY A 36 2.61 9.79 -8.53
C GLY A 36 3.13 9.11 -7.26
N GLN A 37 2.90 7.81 -7.10
CA GLN A 37 3.45 7.02 -6.00
C GLN A 37 4.98 6.99 -6.02
N ALA A 38 5.58 6.80 -7.20
CA ALA A 38 7.03 6.83 -7.34
C ALA A 38 7.61 8.21 -6.95
N ALA A 39 6.90 9.30 -7.29
CA ALA A 39 7.27 10.65 -6.86
C ALA A 39 7.20 10.81 -5.34
N ILE A 40 6.12 10.32 -4.69
CA ILE A 40 5.95 10.36 -3.23
C ILE A 40 7.06 9.57 -2.53
N LEU A 41 7.35 8.34 -2.99
CA LEU A 41 8.41 7.52 -2.40
C LEU A 41 9.77 8.21 -2.51
N ARG A 42 10.09 8.75 -3.69
CA ARG A 42 11.34 9.48 -3.92
C ARG A 42 11.48 10.72 -3.06
N SER A 43 10.38 11.45 -2.84
CA SER A 43 10.38 12.66 -2.03
C SER A 43 10.55 12.39 -0.53
N HIS A 44 10.46 11.12 -0.13
CA HIS A 44 10.73 10.62 1.22
C HIS A 44 12.04 9.82 1.29
N ASP A 45 12.94 10.00 0.31
CA ASP A 45 14.23 9.29 0.21
C ASP A 45 14.11 7.75 0.20
N LEU A 46 12.94 7.23 -0.20
CA LEU A 46 12.71 5.80 -0.34
C LEU A 46 13.07 5.35 -1.76
N LYS A 47 14.04 4.47 -1.86
CA LYS A 47 14.38 3.80 -3.10
C LYS A 47 13.44 2.62 -3.34
N VAL A 48 12.96 2.44 -4.57
CA VAL A 48 12.20 1.23 -4.94
C VAL A 48 13.20 0.12 -5.29
N SER A 49 13.45 -0.81 -4.37
CA SER A 49 14.36 -1.95 -4.57
C SER A 49 13.67 -3.17 -5.15
N THR A 50 12.38 -3.34 -4.87
CA THR A 50 11.57 -4.46 -5.36
C THR A 50 10.26 -3.92 -5.89
N PHE A 51 9.81 -4.43 -7.02
CA PHE A 51 8.47 -4.12 -7.51
C PHE A 51 7.86 -5.30 -8.25
N CYS A 52 6.53 -5.34 -8.30
CA CYS A 52 5.77 -6.26 -9.11
C CYS A 52 4.58 -5.55 -9.77
N ALA A 53 4.47 -5.72 -11.09
CA ALA A 53 3.30 -5.37 -11.87
C ALA A 53 2.63 -6.66 -12.35
N SER A 54 1.67 -7.16 -11.57
CA SER A 54 1.04 -8.45 -11.84
C SER A 54 -0.04 -8.36 -12.90
N THR A 55 -0.04 -9.36 -13.78
CA THR A 55 -1.13 -9.60 -14.75
C THR A 55 -1.60 -11.05 -14.62
N PRO A 56 -2.74 -11.44 -15.19
CA PRO A 56 -3.19 -12.84 -15.11
C PRO A 56 -2.20 -13.81 -15.76
N LYS A 57 -1.41 -13.33 -16.73
CA LYS A 57 -0.38 -14.11 -17.43
C LYS A 57 0.96 -14.12 -16.69
N PHE A 58 1.23 -13.09 -15.91
CA PHE A 58 2.49 -12.87 -15.21
C PHE A 58 2.21 -12.47 -13.75
N PRO A 59 1.91 -13.45 -12.86
CA PRO A 59 1.71 -13.17 -11.45
C PRO A 59 3.03 -12.75 -10.77
N CYS A 60 2.94 -12.11 -9.61
CA CYS A 60 4.12 -11.79 -8.82
C CYS A 60 4.85 -13.06 -8.35
N ASP A 61 6.17 -13.08 -8.52
CA ASP A 61 7.02 -14.07 -7.85
C ASP A 61 7.27 -13.61 -6.41
N PHE A 62 6.37 -14.01 -5.51
CA PHE A 62 6.47 -13.68 -4.09
C PHE A 62 7.68 -14.33 -3.40
N ASN A 63 8.19 -15.45 -3.90
CA ASN A 63 9.37 -16.10 -3.31
C ASN A 63 10.62 -15.27 -3.61
N GLU A 64 10.79 -14.83 -4.86
CA GLU A 64 11.90 -13.95 -5.24
C GLU A 64 11.78 -12.58 -4.59
N ALA A 65 10.57 -12.01 -4.50
CA ALA A 65 10.35 -10.75 -3.82
C ALA A 65 10.71 -10.84 -2.33
N GLU A 66 10.26 -11.89 -1.64
CA GLU A 66 10.58 -12.11 -0.23
C GLU A 66 12.08 -12.27 0.00
N ARG A 67 12.77 -13.03 -0.87
CA ARG A 67 14.23 -13.18 -0.82
C ARG A 67 14.93 -11.83 -0.91
N LYS A 68 14.58 -10.99 -1.90
CA LYS A 68 15.17 -9.65 -2.10
C LYS A 68 14.90 -8.70 -0.95
N ILE A 69 13.68 -8.69 -0.42
CA ILE A 69 13.28 -7.83 0.70
C ILE A 69 14.12 -8.19 1.95
N ARG A 70 14.24 -9.49 2.27
CA ARG A 70 15.02 -9.96 3.43
C ARG A 70 16.53 -9.76 3.24
N GLU A 71 17.04 -9.93 2.03
CA GLU A 71 18.44 -9.62 1.68
C GLU A 71 18.73 -8.12 1.88
N THR A 72 17.80 -7.25 1.49
CA THR A 72 17.92 -5.79 1.67
C THR A 72 18.03 -5.42 3.16
N GLU A 73 17.20 -5.98 4.04
CA GLU A 73 17.32 -5.80 5.49
C GLU A 73 18.64 -6.32 6.05
N THR A 74 19.08 -7.50 5.58
CA THR A 74 20.35 -8.11 6.03
C THR A 74 21.56 -7.23 5.68
N ASN A 75 21.48 -6.52 4.56
CA ASN A 75 22.50 -5.57 4.11
C ASN A 75 22.37 -4.16 4.72
N GLY A 76 21.50 -4.00 5.74
CA GLY A 76 21.33 -2.75 6.48
C GLY A 76 20.28 -1.80 5.90
N GLY A 77 19.58 -2.19 4.83
CA GLY A 77 18.40 -1.47 4.34
C GLY A 77 17.22 -1.61 5.30
N ARG A 78 16.22 -0.73 5.19
CA ARG A 78 15.00 -0.73 6.00
C ARG A 78 13.79 -0.63 5.07
N VAL A 79 13.07 -1.74 4.93
CA VAL A 79 12.06 -1.93 3.88
C VAL A 79 10.66 -1.66 4.39
N ILE A 80 9.89 -0.91 3.62
CA ILE A 80 8.42 -0.86 3.71
C ILE A 80 7.80 -1.60 2.52
N VAL A 81 6.80 -2.43 2.80
CA VAL A 81 6.02 -3.11 1.76
C VAL A 81 4.82 -2.24 1.41
N VAL A 82 4.62 -2.00 0.12
CA VAL A 82 3.62 -1.05 -0.38
C VAL A 82 2.69 -1.75 -1.35
N ALA A 83 1.38 -1.64 -1.14
CA ALA A 83 0.38 -2.00 -2.15
C ALA A 83 -0.06 -0.75 -2.92
N THR A 84 -0.07 -0.85 -4.24
CA THR A 84 -0.43 0.23 -5.16
C THR A 84 -1.85 0.75 -4.93
N GLY A 85 -1.99 2.09 -4.90
CA GLY A 85 -3.21 2.89 -4.82
C GLY A 85 -4.22 2.66 -5.95
N GLY A 86 -5.29 3.46 -5.96
CA GLY A 86 -6.29 3.49 -7.02
C GLY A 86 -7.63 2.84 -6.65
N GLY A 87 -8.37 2.40 -7.67
CA GLY A 87 -9.73 1.85 -7.52
C GLY A 87 -9.77 0.31 -7.49
N ASN A 88 -8.82 -0.31 -6.78
CA ASN A 88 -8.62 -1.77 -6.84
C ASN A 88 -8.79 -2.48 -5.47
N PHE A 89 -9.37 -1.80 -4.47
CA PHE A 89 -9.67 -2.38 -3.17
C PHE A 89 -11.17 -2.71 -3.06
N GLY A 90 -11.51 -3.96 -3.36
CA GLY A 90 -12.90 -4.39 -3.43
C GLY A 90 -13.06 -5.83 -3.91
N ASP A 91 -14.29 -6.23 -4.17
CA ASP A 91 -14.63 -7.57 -4.67
C ASP A 91 -14.71 -7.67 -6.21
N LEU A 92 -14.62 -6.54 -6.92
CA LEU A 92 -14.54 -6.52 -8.39
C LEU A 92 -13.23 -7.07 -8.94
N TRP A 93 -12.14 -6.91 -8.19
CA TRP A 93 -10.79 -7.22 -8.67
C TRP A 93 -10.07 -8.22 -7.76
N GLY A 94 -10.55 -9.47 -7.76
CA GLY A 94 -10.10 -10.53 -6.86
C GLY A 94 -8.58 -10.70 -6.74
N ARG A 95 -7.85 -10.55 -7.86
CA ARG A 95 -6.37 -10.62 -7.85
C ARG A 95 -5.72 -9.65 -6.86
N TYR A 96 -6.16 -8.40 -6.81
CA TYR A 96 -5.56 -7.43 -5.88
C TYR A 96 -5.94 -7.71 -4.42
N ALA A 97 -7.08 -8.36 -4.17
CA ALA A 97 -7.42 -8.85 -2.84
C ALA A 97 -6.49 -10.02 -2.44
N GLU A 98 -6.29 -10.98 -3.34
CA GLU A 98 -5.39 -12.13 -3.13
C GLU A 98 -3.94 -11.68 -2.89
N GLU A 99 -3.44 -10.74 -3.68
CA GLU A 99 -2.10 -10.17 -3.50
C GLU A 99 -1.94 -9.50 -2.15
N ARG A 100 -2.90 -8.69 -1.72
CA ARG A 100 -2.86 -8.07 -0.37
C ARG A 100 -2.84 -9.11 0.72
N GLU A 101 -3.67 -10.16 0.63
CA GLU A 101 -3.65 -11.25 1.60
C GLU A 101 -2.30 -11.99 1.61
N GLU A 102 -1.65 -12.14 0.45
CA GLU A 102 -0.30 -12.70 0.36
C GLU A 102 0.74 -11.81 1.04
N LEU A 103 0.67 -10.48 0.85
CA LEU A 103 1.53 -9.53 1.54
C LEU A 103 1.39 -9.65 3.06
N ILE A 104 0.16 -9.70 3.57
CA ILE A 104 -0.10 -9.87 4.99
C ILE A 104 0.50 -11.17 5.54
N ARG A 105 0.38 -12.28 4.79
CA ARG A 105 0.89 -13.58 5.24
C ARG A 105 2.41 -13.68 5.22
N ARG A 106 3.07 -13.08 4.24
CA ARG A 106 4.52 -13.23 4.03
C ARG A 106 5.37 -12.22 4.77
N PHE A 107 4.84 -11.05 5.05
CA PHE A 107 5.61 -9.93 5.60
C PHE A 107 5.13 -9.47 6.98
N PRO A 108 4.83 -10.38 7.94
CA PRO A 108 4.27 -9.99 9.24
C PRO A 108 5.25 -9.15 10.09
N ASP A 109 6.54 -9.23 9.78
CA ASP A 109 7.64 -8.54 10.43
C ASP A 109 7.97 -7.19 9.77
N PHE A 110 7.34 -6.83 8.65
CA PHE A 110 7.55 -5.57 7.92
C PHE A 110 6.38 -4.61 8.11
N PRO A 111 6.59 -3.28 8.03
CA PRO A 111 5.46 -2.38 7.90
C PRO A 111 4.84 -2.53 6.51
N ILE A 112 3.50 -2.55 6.47
CA ILE A 112 2.75 -2.62 5.22
C ILE A 112 1.92 -1.35 5.08
N LEU A 113 2.03 -0.68 3.92
CA LEU A 113 1.28 0.51 3.58
C LEU A 113 0.46 0.29 2.32
N PHE A 114 -0.85 0.47 2.39
CA PHE A 114 -1.68 0.57 1.20
C PHE A 114 -1.79 2.04 0.81
N PHE A 115 -1.27 2.38 -0.37
CA PHE A 115 -1.40 3.71 -0.93
C PHE A 115 -2.87 4.05 -1.22
N PRO A 116 -3.21 5.34 -1.41
CA PRO A 116 -4.58 5.85 -1.38
C PRO A 116 -5.53 5.06 -2.28
N GLN A 117 -6.56 4.46 -1.68
CA GLN A 117 -7.55 3.61 -2.35
C GLN A 117 -8.92 4.28 -2.39
N THR A 118 -9.67 4.01 -3.45
CA THR A 118 -11.14 3.93 -3.35
C THR A 118 -11.52 2.51 -2.96
N VAL A 119 -12.39 2.36 -1.95
CA VAL A 119 -12.79 1.07 -1.38
C VAL A 119 -14.26 0.80 -1.68
N HIS A 120 -14.56 -0.37 -2.26
CA HIS A 120 -15.93 -0.75 -2.55
C HIS A 120 -16.12 -2.27 -2.55
N PHE A 121 -17.06 -2.76 -1.74
CA PHE A 121 -17.47 -4.16 -1.73
C PHE A 121 -18.97 -4.24 -1.99
N SER A 122 -19.38 -5.01 -2.99
CA SER A 122 -20.78 -5.33 -3.25
C SER A 122 -21.31 -6.45 -2.34
N ASN A 123 -20.41 -7.30 -1.83
CA ASN A 123 -20.73 -8.44 -0.97
C ASN A 123 -20.08 -8.28 0.41
N GLU A 124 -20.92 -8.11 1.43
CA GLU A 124 -20.49 -7.91 2.83
C GLU A 124 -19.72 -9.11 3.41
N THR A 125 -20.07 -10.34 3.03
CA THR A 125 -19.35 -11.54 3.47
C THR A 125 -17.92 -11.55 2.93
N ASN A 126 -17.74 -11.17 1.66
CA ASN A 126 -16.41 -11.05 1.06
C ASN A 126 -15.60 -9.94 1.73
N ALA A 127 -16.24 -8.79 2.00
CA ALA A 127 -15.63 -7.69 2.72
C ALA A 127 -15.14 -8.14 4.11
N ASN A 128 -16.01 -8.73 4.92
CA ASN A 128 -15.68 -9.18 6.27
C ASN A 128 -14.55 -10.20 6.27
N ARG A 129 -14.59 -11.21 5.39
CA ARG A 129 -13.51 -12.22 5.27
C ARG A 129 -12.16 -11.54 4.97
N HIS A 130 -12.14 -10.68 3.95
CA HIS A 130 -10.91 -10.07 3.48
C HIS A 130 -10.36 -9.05 4.50
N LEU A 131 -11.20 -8.16 5.03
CA LEU A 131 -10.79 -7.13 5.98
C LEU A 131 -10.37 -7.71 7.33
N THR A 132 -10.99 -8.81 7.79
CA THR A 132 -10.54 -9.53 9.00
C THR A 132 -9.15 -10.12 8.81
N MET A 133 -8.86 -10.69 7.63
CA MET A 133 -7.53 -11.19 7.31
C MET A 133 -6.50 -10.07 7.33
N LEU A 134 -6.82 -8.93 6.73
CA LEU A 134 -5.95 -7.76 6.72
C LEU A 134 -5.70 -7.20 8.14
N ALA A 135 -6.73 -7.18 8.99
CA ALA A 135 -6.66 -6.69 10.37
C ALA A 135 -5.74 -7.53 11.28
N SER A 136 -5.36 -8.74 10.86
CA SER A 136 -4.41 -9.57 11.62
C SER A 136 -2.98 -9.04 11.60
N HIS A 137 -2.66 -8.13 10.68
CA HIS A 137 -1.30 -7.64 10.49
C HIS A 137 -0.93 -6.57 11.53
N PRO A 138 0.16 -6.74 12.30
CA PRO A 138 0.46 -5.88 13.45
C PRO A 138 0.86 -4.45 13.09
N ARG A 139 1.27 -4.20 11.85
CA ARG A 139 1.77 -2.89 11.37
C ARG A 139 1.23 -2.54 9.99
N LEU A 140 -0.09 -2.57 9.85
CA LEU A 140 -0.78 -2.20 8.62
C LEU A 140 -1.25 -0.74 8.67
N THR A 141 -0.95 0.02 7.62
CA THR A 141 -1.54 1.34 7.36
C THR A 141 -2.33 1.29 6.06
N VAL A 142 -3.56 1.79 6.08
CA VAL A 142 -4.45 1.85 4.91
C VAL A 142 -4.87 3.29 4.65
N LEU A 143 -4.55 3.80 3.47
CA LEU A 143 -4.92 5.14 3.06
C LEU A 143 -6.15 5.10 2.14
N ALA A 144 -7.17 5.87 2.48
CA ALA A 144 -8.30 6.19 1.63
C ALA A 144 -8.03 7.50 0.87
N ARG A 145 -8.56 7.60 -0.36
CA ARG A 145 -8.49 8.84 -1.16
C ARG A 145 -9.78 9.66 -1.19
N ASP A 146 -10.85 9.12 -0.60
CA ASP A 146 -12.16 9.76 -0.51
C ASP A 146 -12.81 9.43 0.84
N VAL A 147 -13.75 10.31 1.25
CA VAL A 147 -14.38 10.25 2.58
C VAL A 147 -15.20 8.97 2.74
N GLN A 148 -15.92 8.57 1.70
CA GLN A 148 -16.75 7.38 1.70
C GLN A 148 -15.91 6.12 1.94
N SER A 149 -14.74 6.02 1.30
CA SER A 149 -13.80 4.93 1.51
C SER A 149 -13.23 4.93 2.94
N LEU A 150 -12.90 6.10 3.50
CA LEU A 150 -12.44 6.18 4.88
C LEU A 150 -13.55 5.75 5.85
N GLU A 151 -14.77 6.23 5.67
CA GLU A 151 -15.92 5.86 6.50
C GLU A 151 -16.17 4.35 6.49
N PHE A 152 -16.13 3.74 5.29
CA PHE A 152 -16.24 2.29 5.15
C PHE A 152 -15.14 1.54 5.91
N LEU A 153 -13.87 1.95 5.73
CA LEU A 153 -12.74 1.33 6.44
C LEU A 153 -12.86 1.50 7.96
N SER A 154 -13.36 2.65 8.41
CA SER A 154 -13.51 2.98 9.82
C SER A 154 -14.63 2.17 10.50
N ALA A 155 -15.64 1.76 9.75
CA ALA A 155 -16.71 0.86 10.18
C ALA A 155 -16.37 -0.63 10.00
N SER A 156 -15.16 -0.97 9.54
CA SER A 156 -14.75 -2.34 9.20
C SER A 156 -13.83 -2.96 10.25
N PRO A 157 -13.57 -4.28 10.21
CA PRO A 157 -12.66 -4.97 11.12
C PRO A 157 -11.23 -4.41 11.17
N LEU A 158 -10.83 -3.56 10.22
CA LEU A 158 -9.52 -2.92 10.22
C LEU A 158 -9.36 -1.89 11.36
N SER A 159 -10.43 -1.20 11.74
CA SER A 159 -10.35 -0.08 12.67
C SER A 159 -10.26 -0.54 14.13
N GLU A 160 -9.62 0.28 14.96
CA GLU A 160 -9.49 0.02 16.40
C GLU A 160 -10.86 -0.12 17.09
N THR A 161 -11.87 0.63 16.64
CA THR A 161 -13.22 0.57 17.20
C THR A 161 -13.94 -0.74 16.91
N GLN A 162 -13.47 -1.50 15.91
CA GLN A 162 -13.96 -2.84 15.55
C GLN A 162 -13.01 -3.96 16.00
N GLY A 163 -12.00 -3.65 16.84
CA GLY A 163 -11.04 -4.63 17.35
C GLY A 163 -9.83 -4.91 16.44
N GLY A 164 -9.69 -4.16 15.34
CA GLY A 164 -8.50 -4.16 14.51
C GLY A 164 -7.39 -3.29 15.10
N ASN A 165 -6.25 -3.23 14.41
CA ASN A 165 -5.09 -2.42 14.79
C ASN A 165 -4.49 -1.65 13.60
N ALA A 166 -5.20 -1.60 12.47
CA ALA A 166 -4.71 -0.91 11.30
C ALA A 166 -4.80 0.61 11.50
N THR A 167 -3.74 1.32 11.12
CA THR A 167 -3.77 2.78 11.04
C THR A 167 -4.51 3.18 9.77
N LEU A 168 -5.57 3.98 9.91
CA LEU A 168 -6.35 4.49 8.77
C LEU A 168 -6.04 5.97 8.52
N GLY A 169 -5.97 6.38 7.26
CA GLY A 169 -5.73 7.77 6.89
C GLY A 169 -6.52 8.21 5.67
N LEU A 170 -6.92 9.49 5.63
CA LEU A 170 -7.48 10.13 4.44
C LEU A 170 -6.45 11.09 3.85
N VAL A 171 -6.13 10.91 2.58
CA VAL A 171 -5.15 11.74 1.85
C VAL A 171 -5.62 11.93 0.40
N PRO A 172 -5.06 12.87 -0.36
CA PRO A 172 -5.33 12.97 -1.80
C PRO A 172 -4.88 11.73 -2.58
N ASP A 173 -5.38 11.58 -3.80
CA ASP A 173 -4.89 10.56 -4.74
C ASP A 173 -3.40 10.72 -5.03
N SER A 174 -2.67 9.62 -5.24
CA SER A 174 -1.23 9.69 -5.52
C SER A 174 -0.90 10.47 -6.80
N ALA A 175 -1.78 10.50 -7.80
CA ALA A 175 -1.55 11.27 -9.03
C ALA A 175 -1.42 12.79 -8.76
N GLU A 176 -1.98 13.30 -7.66
CA GLU A 176 -1.82 14.71 -7.26
C GLU A 176 -0.35 15.08 -7.00
N ALA A 177 0.49 14.12 -6.62
CA ALA A 177 1.93 14.34 -6.44
C ALA A 177 2.66 14.72 -7.75
N LEU A 178 2.01 14.53 -8.91
CA LEU A 178 2.54 14.99 -10.20
C LEU A 178 2.30 16.48 -10.45
N HIS A 179 1.39 17.11 -9.69
CA HIS A 179 1.10 18.52 -9.86
C HIS A 179 2.28 19.38 -9.37
N PRO A 180 2.82 20.32 -10.19
CA PRO A 180 4.05 21.05 -9.88
C PRO A 180 4.06 21.76 -8.51
N LYS A 181 2.92 22.37 -8.13
CA LYS A 181 2.81 23.07 -6.84
C LYS A 181 2.72 22.12 -5.64
N VAL A 182 2.08 20.97 -5.81
CA VAL A 182 1.94 19.95 -4.75
C VAL A 182 3.27 19.21 -4.59
N SER A 183 3.92 18.91 -5.71
CA SER A 183 5.21 18.25 -5.75
C SER A 183 6.36 19.06 -5.14
N ALA A 184 6.25 20.40 -5.03
CA ALA A 184 7.24 21.24 -4.36
C ALA A 184 7.19 21.01 -2.84
N ASP A 185 5.98 21.01 -2.25
CA ASP A 185 5.76 20.68 -0.84
C ASP A 185 6.19 19.25 -0.49
N PHE A 186 6.10 18.31 -1.44
CA PHE A 186 6.61 16.95 -1.26
C PHE A 186 8.13 16.84 -1.42
N ARG A 187 8.76 17.66 -2.29
CA ARG A 187 10.21 17.65 -2.58
C ARG A 187 11.06 18.40 -1.54
N GLY A 188 10.44 19.11 -0.60
CA GLY A 188 11.15 19.91 0.39
C GLY A 188 11.86 21.13 -0.20
N GLU A 189 11.36 21.66 -1.33
CA GLU A 189 11.86 22.86 -2.01
C GLU A 189 11.10 24.12 -1.59
#